data_AF-A0A086J595-F1
#
_entry.id   AF-A0A086J595-F1
#
_cell.length_a   1.000
_cell.length_b   1.000
_cell.length_c   1.000
_cell.angle_alpha   90.00
_cell.angle_beta   90.00
_cell.angle_gamma   90.00
#
_symmetry.space_group_name_H-M   'P 1'
#
loop_
_entity.id
_entity.type
_entity.pdbx_description
1 polymer ?
#
loop_
_entity_poly.entity_id
_entity_poly.type
_entity_poly.pdbx_seq_one_letter_code
_entity_poly.pdbx_strand_id
1 'polypeptide(L)'
;MDRVHSKCAHSKHVGILDTIEIGRGGWIWILISLLVLNYQIWMNNTLYTILCMVADESMKCLKRYSILTFFLLNVTRWIILYFVSEQLSSVIVYGVISLCIGMESIMGISGASGFIGVIMRYLSVMQLMKGISYILARREVAILGMDDELIEKPKEEISLLRFILFPTMCYQQEYPVAASVSKYMVCMYLLMLLPLILFTYYCFSIKCYFFGNCFWKEPTVDTYIKIFMWCNLGWISGFIMVFIVFFGLLSEITRFNDRSFFEAWWNASVSNYWRKWNSQVHRWIKRHVHRALIKKNITVRSSRITIFLVSGLVHEYIIGDVLKYRGIGFLSMASQVPLDSFIKLGNNWVKLNQEIAVTFAFNFIGAPALVLVSVMPRDFFSLKMK
;
A
#
# COMPACT_ATOMS: atom_id res chain seq x y z
N MET A 1 29.34 8.33 -15.89
CA MET A 1 27.91 7.96 -15.89
C MET A 1 27.82 6.48 -15.54
N ASP A 2 27.47 6.13 -14.31
CA ASP A 2 27.27 4.72 -13.95
C ASP A 2 26.03 4.19 -14.66
N ARG A 3 26.23 3.16 -15.49
CA ARG A 3 25.24 2.55 -16.38
C ARG A 3 24.10 1.94 -15.56
N VAL A 4 22.97 2.64 -15.50
CA VAL A 4 21.73 2.13 -14.90
C VAL A 4 21.04 1.28 -15.95
N HIS A 5 21.56 0.08 -16.21
CA HIS A 5 20.73 -0.91 -16.89
C HIS A 5 19.42 -1.02 -16.12
N SER A 6 18.32 -0.98 -16.87
CA SER A 6 16.91 -1.25 -16.55
C SER A 6 16.64 -2.47 -15.64
N LYS A 7 17.68 -3.20 -15.24
CA LYS A 7 17.66 -4.29 -14.27
C LYS A 7 17.44 -3.72 -12.87
N CYS A 8 16.20 -3.38 -12.53
CA CYS A 8 15.77 -3.69 -11.18
C CYS A 8 15.91 -5.20 -11.07
N ALA A 9 16.97 -5.68 -10.42
CA ALA A 9 17.28 -7.09 -10.31
C ALA A 9 15.99 -7.83 -9.92
N HIS A 10 15.49 -8.67 -10.83
CA HIS A 10 14.48 -9.64 -10.47
C HIS A 10 15.15 -10.49 -9.40
N SER A 11 14.81 -10.25 -8.14
CA SER A 11 15.25 -11.18 -7.13
C SER A 11 14.58 -12.50 -7.50
N LYS A 12 15.36 -13.56 -7.69
CA LYS A 12 14.87 -14.94 -7.79
C LYS A 12 14.20 -15.40 -6.47
N HIS A 13 13.71 -14.47 -5.65
CA HIS A 13 12.88 -14.77 -4.51
C HIS A 13 11.47 -15.05 -5.05
N VAL A 14 11.27 -16.32 -5.31
CA VAL A 14 9.98 -16.98 -5.29
C VAL A 14 9.23 -16.47 -4.05
N GLY A 15 8.04 -15.88 -4.23
CA GLY A 15 7.28 -15.31 -3.12
C GLY A 15 7.03 -16.36 -2.04
N ILE A 16 6.82 -15.94 -0.79
CA ILE A 16 6.56 -16.80 0.39
C ILE A 16 5.41 -17.82 0.21
N LEU A 17 4.64 -17.69 -0.85
CA LEU A 17 3.52 -18.58 -1.18
C LEU A 17 3.79 -19.48 -2.39
N ASP A 18 4.81 -19.14 -3.17
CA ASP A 18 5.38 -19.99 -4.19
C ASP A 18 6.57 -20.81 -3.62
N THR A 19 6.99 -20.58 -2.36
CA THR A 19 7.91 -21.47 -1.66
C THR A 19 7.29 -22.84 -1.52
N ILE A 20 8.09 -23.85 -1.84
CA ILE A 20 7.79 -25.29 -1.86
C ILE A 20 7.08 -25.79 -0.58
N GLU A 21 7.13 -25.03 0.51
CA GLU A 21 6.61 -25.35 1.84
C GLU A 21 5.07 -25.37 1.97
N ILE A 22 4.31 -24.52 1.28
CA ILE A 22 2.83 -24.53 1.42
C ILE A 22 2.21 -25.62 0.53
N GLY A 23 2.82 -25.93 -0.62
CA GLY A 23 2.34 -26.96 -1.54
C GLY A 23 0.88 -26.78 -1.97
N ARG A 24 0.31 -27.74 -2.72
CA ARG A 24 -1.14 -27.71 -3.06
C ARG A 24 -2.04 -27.96 -1.85
N GLY A 25 -1.54 -28.66 -0.83
CA GLY A 25 -2.28 -29.01 0.38
C GLY A 25 -2.45 -27.85 1.36
N GLY A 26 -1.43 -27.01 1.55
CA GLY A 26 -1.47 -25.93 2.52
C GLY A 26 -2.48 -24.84 2.16
N TRP A 27 -2.69 -24.56 0.87
CA TRP A 27 -3.73 -23.63 0.41
C TRP A 27 -5.14 -24.05 0.82
N ILE A 28 -5.43 -25.34 0.76
CA ILE A 28 -6.73 -25.89 1.17
C ILE A 28 -6.92 -25.70 2.67
N TRP A 29 -5.89 -25.96 3.48
CA TRP A 29 -5.94 -25.77 4.92
C TRP A 29 -6.07 -24.30 5.33
N ILE A 30 -5.43 -23.37 4.60
CA ILE A 30 -5.62 -21.93 4.81
C ILE A 30 -7.07 -21.55 4.51
N LEU A 31 -7.62 -22.02 3.39
CA LEU A 31 -9.01 -21.74 3.02
C LEU A 31 -9.97 -22.31 4.07
N ILE A 32 -9.79 -23.56 4.49
CA ILE A 32 -10.59 -24.19 5.56
C ILE A 32 -10.47 -23.37 6.84
N SER A 33 -9.27 -22.97 7.25
CA SER A 33 -9.05 -22.18 8.47
C SER A 33 -9.76 -20.83 8.40
N LEU A 34 -9.75 -20.16 7.25
CA LEU A 34 -10.48 -18.91 7.04
C LEU A 34 -12.00 -19.14 7.10
N LEU A 35 -12.49 -20.23 6.51
CA LEU A 35 -13.91 -20.59 6.56
C LEU A 35 -14.34 -20.93 7.99
N VAL A 36 -13.52 -21.65 8.76
CA VAL A 36 -13.74 -21.99 10.17
C VAL A 36 -13.67 -20.75 11.06
N LEU A 37 -12.71 -19.86 10.85
CA LEU A 37 -12.61 -18.59 11.58
C LEU A 37 -13.87 -17.73 11.34
N ASN A 38 -14.41 -17.80 10.12
CA ASN A 38 -15.67 -17.17 9.78
C ASN A 38 -16.90 -18.02 10.14
N TYR A 39 -16.77 -19.28 10.57
CA TYR A 39 -17.91 -20.20 10.80
C TYR A 39 -18.85 -19.68 11.89
N GLN A 40 -18.31 -19.12 12.97
CA GLN A 40 -19.14 -18.48 13.99
C GLN A 40 -19.86 -17.23 13.48
N ILE A 41 -19.28 -16.52 12.52
CA ILE A 41 -19.93 -15.40 11.83
C ILE A 41 -21.05 -15.94 10.90
N TRP A 42 -20.76 -17.04 10.18
CA TRP A 42 -21.61 -17.67 9.18
C TRP A 42 -22.88 -18.28 9.78
N MET A 43 -22.77 -18.97 10.91
CA MET A 43 -23.89 -19.70 11.50
C MET A 43 -24.85 -18.82 12.30
N ASN A 44 -24.45 -17.62 12.72
CA ASN A 44 -25.17 -16.90 13.78
C ASN A 44 -26.07 -15.75 13.29
N ASN A 45 -26.74 -15.88 12.13
CA ASN A 45 -27.48 -14.80 11.42
C ASN A 45 -26.70 -13.48 11.19
N THR A 46 -25.45 -13.43 11.65
CA THR A 46 -24.59 -12.26 11.75
C THR A 46 -23.86 -12.05 10.43
N LEU A 47 -23.58 -13.11 9.66
CA LEU A 47 -23.00 -12.99 8.31
C LEU A 47 -23.92 -12.21 7.37
N TYR A 48 -25.21 -12.53 7.32
CA TYR A 48 -26.16 -11.79 6.49
C TYR A 48 -26.20 -10.33 6.92
N THR A 49 -26.26 -10.06 8.23
CA THR A 49 -26.17 -8.70 8.76
C THR A 49 -24.88 -7.99 8.35
N ILE A 50 -23.72 -8.64 8.48
CA ILE A 50 -22.42 -8.06 8.10
C ILE A 50 -22.36 -7.80 6.59
N LEU A 51 -22.82 -8.74 5.76
CA LEU A 51 -22.89 -8.55 4.31
C LEU A 51 -23.77 -7.35 3.96
N CYS A 52 -24.94 -7.23 4.60
CA CYS A 52 -25.81 -6.07 4.44
C CYS A 52 -25.15 -4.78 4.94
N MET A 53 -24.43 -4.80 6.06
CA MET A 53 -23.69 -3.64 6.58
C MET A 53 -22.57 -3.21 5.63
N VAL A 54 -21.78 -4.16 5.13
CA VAL A 54 -20.73 -3.90 4.14
C VAL A 54 -21.35 -3.32 2.87
N ALA A 55 -22.45 -3.89 2.37
CA ALA A 55 -23.13 -3.41 1.19
C ALA A 55 -23.73 -2.01 1.39
N ASP A 56 -24.38 -1.76 2.52
CA ASP A 56 -25.00 -0.48 2.86
C ASP A 56 -23.96 0.62 3.08
N GLU A 57 -22.90 0.36 3.86
CA GLU A 57 -21.77 1.29 3.99
C GLU A 57 -21.11 1.54 2.63
N SER A 58 -20.98 0.51 1.80
CA SER A 58 -20.43 0.67 0.47
C SER A 58 -21.29 1.60 -0.37
N MET A 59 -22.61 1.41 -0.38
CA MET A 59 -23.55 2.25 -1.12
C MET A 59 -23.60 3.68 -0.60
N LYS A 60 -23.50 3.89 0.72
CA LYS A 60 -23.47 5.22 1.36
C LYS A 60 -22.19 5.99 1.02
N CYS A 61 -21.05 5.29 1.00
CA CYS A 61 -19.74 5.89 0.74
C CYS A 61 -19.47 6.09 -0.76
N LEU A 62 -20.04 5.24 -1.61
CA LEU A 62 -19.79 5.19 -3.05
C LEU A 62 -20.80 6.07 -3.82
N LYS A 63 -20.56 7.38 -3.81
CA LYS A 63 -21.36 8.30 -4.62
C LYS A 63 -21.01 8.12 -6.09
N ARG A 64 -22.03 8.05 -6.98
CA ARG A 64 -21.84 7.80 -8.43
C ARG A 64 -20.83 8.76 -9.07
N TYR A 65 -20.87 10.04 -8.70
CA TYR A 65 -19.95 11.04 -9.22
C TYR A 65 -18.51 10.82 -8.79
N SER A 66 -18.26 10.23 -7.62
CA SER A 66 -16.91 9.89 -7.16
C SER A 66 -16.28 8.81 -8.04
N ILE A 67 -17.07 7.78 -8.39
CA ILE A 67 -16.65 6.70 -9.31
C ILE A 67 -16.30 7.30 -10.67
N LEU A 68 -17.20 8.11 -11.22
CA LEU A 68 -17.00 8.75 -12.51
C LEU A 68 -15.75 9.65 -12.49
N THR A 69 -15.58 10.44 -11.44
CA THR A 69 -14.39 11.30 -11.25
C THR A 69 -13.12 10.46 -11.23
N PHE A 70 -13.10 9.36 -10.47
CA PHE A 70 -11.94 8.46 -10.42
C PHE A 70 -11.57 7.91 -11.80
N PHE A 71 -12.54 7.42 -12.57
CA PHE A 71 -12.27 6.89 -13.91
C PHE A 71 -11.82 7.97 -14.87
N LEU A 72 -12.55 9.08 -14.97
CA LEU A 72 -12.21 10.18 -15.88
C LEU A 72 -10.81 10.73 -15.57
N LEU A 73 -10.52 10.99 -14.30
CA LEU A 73 -9.23 11.49 -13.85
C LEU A 73 -8.09 10.56 -14.24
N ASN A 74 -8.22 9.25 -13.98
CA ASN A 74 -7.16 8.29 -14.28
C ASN A 74 -7.01 8.04 -15.78
N VAL A 75 -8.10 8.02 -16.55
CA VAL A 75 -8.06 7.91 -18.02
C VAL A 75 -7.39 9.14 -18.62
N THR A 76 -7.81 10.34 -18.24
CA THR A 76 -7.20 11.60 -18.72
C THR A 76 -5.72 11.67 -18.35
N ARG A 77 -5.35 11.28 -17.13
CA ARG A 77 -3.95 11.17 -16.69
C ARG A 77 -3.13 10.28 -17.63
N TRP A 78 -3.60 9.06 -17.90
CA TRP A 78 -2.86 8.13 -18.75
C TRP A 78 -2.77 8.59 -20.20
N ILE A 79 -3.82 9.23 -20.74
CA ILE A 79 -3.80 9.85 -22.06
C ILE A 79 -2.70 10.92 -22.13
N ILE A 80 -2.67 11.85 -21.18
CA ILE A 80 -1.67 12.92 -21.13
C ILE A 80 -0.25 12.32 -21.01
N LEU A 81 -0.05 11.36 -20.10
CA LEU A 81 1.25 10.74 -19.90
C LEU A 81 1.74 9.97 -21.12
N TYR A 82 0.83 9.32 -21.86
CA TYR A 82 1.17 8.60 -23.09
C TYR A 82 1.74 9.56 -24.14
N PHE A 83 1.05 10.66 -24.44
CA PHE A 83 1.50 11.63 -25.44
C PHE A 83 2.77 12.39 -25.03
N VAL A 84 3.02 12.57 -23.73
CA VAL A 84 4.20 13.29 -23.22
C VAL A 84 5.39 12.33 -23.01
N SER A 85 5.18 11.01 -23.04
CA SER A 85 6.21 10.02 -22.67
C SER A 85 7.48 10.06 -23.51
N GLU A 86 7.40 10.57 -24.74
CA GLU A 86 8.53 10.67 -25.68
C GLU A 86 9.15 12.07 -25.72
N GLN A 87 8.65 13.01 -24.91
CA GLN A 87 9.17 14.38 -24.86
C GLN A 87 10.50 14.44 -24.09
N LEU A 88 11.51 15.06 -24.70
CA LEU A 88 12.84 15.22 -24.09
C LEU A 88 12.91 16.42 -23.12
N SER A 89 12.04 17.41 -23.29
CA SER A 89 12.02 18.63 -22.47
C SER A 89 11.70 18.35 -21.00
N SER A 90 12.66 18.64 -20.13
CA SER A 90 12.49 18.53 -18.66
C SER A 90 11.30 19.35 -18.16
N VAL A 91 11.10 20.56 -18.70
CA VAL A 91 10.07 21.49 -18.24
C VAL A 91 8.68 20.93 -18.50
N ILE A 92 8.45 20.37 -19.69
CA ILE A 92 7.17 19.76 -20.06
C ILE A 92 6.90 18.54 -19.18
N VAL A 93 7.89 17.65 -19.03
CA VAL A 93 7.75 16.42 -18.24
C VAL A 93 7.43 16.72 -16.78
N TYR A 94 8.18 17.61 -16.13
CA TYR A 94 7.91 17.97 -14.73
C TYR A 94 6.64 18.81 -14.56
N GLY A 95 6.26 19.63 -15.54
CA GLY A 95 4.98 20.33 -15.57
C GLY A 95 3.80 19.37 -15.61
N VAL A 96 3.88 18.32 -16.43
CA VAL A 96 2.85 17.28 -16.54
C VAL A 96 2.78 16.42 -15.28
N ILE A 97 3.92 16.07 -14.67
CA ILE A 97 3.93 15.39 -13.37
C ILE A 97 3.23 16.25 -12.32
N SER A 98 3.52 17.56 -12.28
CA SER A 98 2.90 18.50 -11.34
C SER A 98 1.39 18.61 -11.57
N LEU A 99 0.94 18.65 -12.82
CA LEU A 99 -0.47 18.60 -13.19
C LEU A 99 -1.13 17.30 -12.69
N CYS A 100 -0.48 16.15 -12.89
CA CYS A 100 -0.99 14.85 -12.47
C CYS A 100 -1.09 14.70 -10.94
N ILE A 101 -0.17 15.34 -10.19
CA ILE A 101 -0.26 15.48 -8.73
C ILE A 101 -1.45 16.39 -8.38
N GLY A 102 -1.60 17.54 -9.06
CA GLY A 102 -2.70 18.47 -8.86
C GLY A 102 -4.08 17.83 -9.07
N MET A 103 -4.20 16.88 -10.01
CA MET A 103 -5.43 16.11 -10.23
C MET A 103 -5.88 15.33 -8.97
N GLU A 104 -4.98 14.90 -8.09
CA GLU A 104 -5.37 14.23 -6.83
C GLU A 104 -6.19 15.15 -5.92
N SER A 105 -6.04 16.47 -6.00
CA SER A 105 -6.89 17.40 -5.25
C SER A 105 -8.36 17.30 -5.67
N ILE A 106 -8.64 17.07 -6.96
CA ILE A 106 -9.99 16.86 -7.50
C ILE A 106 -10.59 15.58 -6.91
N MET A 107 -9.81 14.50 -6.83
CA MET A 107 -10.23 13.24 -6.22
C MET A 107 -10.47 13.39 -4.69
N GLY A 108 -9.68 14.23 -4.02
CA GLY A 108 -9.90 14.58 -2.62
C GLY A 108 -11.24 15.29 -2.39
N ILE A 109 -11.63 16.18 -3.31
CA ILE A 109 -12.87 16.96 -3.22
C ILE A 109 -14.10 16.16 -3.69
N SER A 110 -13.91 15.13 -4.53
CA SER A 110 -15.00 14.37 -5.14
C SER A 110 -15.81 13.48 -4.18
N GLY A 111 -15.78 13.75 -2.87
CA GLY A 111 -16.77 13.27 -1.89
C GLY A 111 -16.78 11.78 -1.59
N ALA A 112 -15.75 11.04 -2.01
CA ALA A 112 -15.57 9.64 -1.62
C ALA A 112 -15.09 9.63 -0.16
N SER A 113 -15.95 9.14 0.73
CA SER A 113 -15.69 9.11 2.17
C SER A 113 -15.59 7.69 2.70
N GLY A 114 -15.17 7.54 3.95
CA GLY A 114 -14.99 6.27 4.63
C GLY A 114 -13.94 5.39 3.95
N PHE A 115 -14.06 4.08 4.19
CA PHE A 115 -13.09 3.10 3.73
C PHE A 115 -13.01 3.00 2.19
N ILE A 116 -14.15 3.17 1.49
CA ILE A 116 -14.16 3.21 0.02
C ILE A 116 -13.39 4.43 -0.51
N GLY A 117 -13.57 5.60 0.11
CA GLY A 117 -12.79 6.78 -0.25
C GLY A 117 -11.29 6.56 -0.11
N VAL A 118 -10.87 5.88 0.95
CA VAL A 118 -9.47 5.47 1.16
C VAL A 118 -8.98 4.58 0.02
N ILE A 119 -9.75 3.55 -0.35
CA ILE A 119 -9.40 2.65 -1.45
C ILE A 119 -9.27 3.43 -2.77
N MET A 120 -10.23 4.29 -3.10
CA MET A 120 -10.21 5.03 -4.36
C MET A 120 -9.02 5.99 -4.44
N ARG A 121 -8.72 6.73 -3.37
CA ARG A 121 -7.53 7.59 -3.29
C ARG A 121 -6.25 6.77 -3.38
N TYR A 122 -6.18 5.63 -2.68
CA TYR A 122 -5.03 4.73 -2.75
C TYR A 122 -4.80 4.22 -4.18
N LEU A 123 -5.84 3.71 -4.86
CA LEU A 123 -5.77 3.28 -6.25
C LEU A 123 -5.34 4.42 -7.18
N SER A 124 -5.85 5.64 -6.97
CA SER A 124 -5.49 6.81 -7.77
C SER A 124 -4.02 7.19 -7.59
N VAL A 125 -3.52 7.20 -6.35
CA VAL A 125 -2.10 7.43 -6.06
C VAL A 125 -1.22 6.34 -6.66
N MET A 126 -1.65 5.08 -6.64
CA MET A 126 -0.91 4.01 -7.33
C MET A 126 -0.80 4.28 -8.83
N GLN A 127 -1.87 4.73 -9.49
CA GLN A 127 -1.83 5.10 -10.91
C GLN A 127 -0.91 6.30 -11.17
N LEU A 128 -0.94 7.32 -10.29
CA LEU A 128 -0.01 8.45 -10.35
C LEU A 128 1.45 7.98 -10.25
N MET A 129 1.77 7.12 -9.27
CA MET A 129 3.12 6.58 -9.09
C MET A 129 3.58 5.79 -10.32
N LYS A 130 2.73 4.90 -10.84
CA LYS A 130 3.01 4.17 -12.09
C LYS A 130 3.24 5.12 -13.26
N GLY A 131 2.41 6.14 -13.38
CA GLY A 131 2.51 7.16 -14.42
C GLY A 131 3.83 7.92 -14.39
N ILE A 132 4.26 8.37 -13.21
CA ILE A 132 5.57 9.00 -12.99
C ILE A 132 6.70 8.03 -13.37
N SER A 133 6.58 6.75 -13.00
CA SER A 133 7.59 5.77 -13.37
C SER A 133 7.65 5.54 -14.88
N TYR A 134 6.51 5.55 -15.57
CA TYR A 134 6.41 5.33 -17.00
C TYR A 134 7.09 6.47 -17.79
N ILE A 135 6.70 7.72 -17.52
CA ILE A 135 7.25 8.89 -18.21
C ILE A 135 8.75 9.05 -17.97
N LEU A 136 9.23 8.86 -16.73
CA LEU A 136 10.66 9.00 -16.42
C LEU A 136 11.49 7.90 -17.05
N ALA A 137 10.99 6.66 -17.08
CA ALA A 137 11.72 5.55 -17.68
C ALA A 137 11.71 5.59 -19.22
N ARG A 138 10.60 5.95 -19.86
CA ARG A 138 10.55 6.16 -21.32
C ARG A 138 11.48 7.30 -21.76
N ARG A 139 11.50 8.40 -21.01
CA ARG A 139 12.44 9.50 -21.23
C ARG A 139 13.90 9.07 -21.09
N GLU A 140 14.23 8.30 -20.05
CA GLU A 140 15.60 7.77 -19.85
C GLU A 140 16.04 6.91 -21.04
N VAL A 141 15.17 6.04 -21.55
CA VAL A 141 15.42 5.25 -22.78
C VAL A 141 15.58 6.16 -24.00
N ALA A 142 14.74 7.17 -24.17
CA ALA A 142 14.83 8.09 -25.32
C ALA A 142 16.15 8.88 -25.33
N ILE A 143 16.66 9.27 -24.16
CA ILE A 143 17.96 9.93 -24.03
C ILE A 143 19.09 8.94 -24.34
N LEU A 144 19.05 7.73 -23.77
CA LEU A 144 20.11 6.73 -23.95
C LEU A 144 20.18 6.16 -25.37
N GLY A 145 19.03 6.00 -26.04
CA GLY A 145 18.96 5.52 -27.42
C GLY A 145 19.53 6.51 -28.44
N MET A 146 19.86 7.74 -28.03
CA MET A 146 20.61 8.70 -28.85
C MET A 146 22.13 8.49 -28.77
N ASP A 147 22.64 7.88 -27.68
CA ASP A 147 24.08 7.78 -27.38
C ASP A 147 24.66 6.37 -27.56
N ASP A 148 23.84 5.30 -27.48
CA ASP A 148 24.30 3.90 -27.54
C ASP A 148 23.57 3.08 -28.63
N GLU A 149 24.26 2.76 -29.74
CA GLU A 149 23.79 1.77 -30.74
C GLU A 149 23.73 0.33 -30.19
N LEU A 150 24.30 0.09 -29.00
CA LEU A 150 24.43 -1.21 -28.35
C LEU A 150 23.27 -1.56 -27.39
N ILE A 151 22.24 -0.73 -27.29
CA ILE A 151 21.06 -1.08 -26.48
C ILE A 151 20.27 -2.15 -27.23
N GLU A 152 20.42 -3.39 -26.77
CA GLU A 152 19.61 -4.51 -27.23
C GLU A 152 18.13 -4.14 -27.07
N LYS A 153 17.45 -3.94 -28.21
CA LYS A 153 16.03 -3.60 -28.21
C LYS A 153 15.26 -4.73 -27.52
N PRO A 154 14.24 -4.41 -26.71
CA PRO A 154 13.46 -5.42 -26.04
C PRO A 154 12.85 -6.37 -27.08
N LYS A 155 12.84 -7.67 -26.77
CA LYS A 155 12.34 -8.70 -27.69
C LYS A 155 10.86 -8.52 -28.01
N GLU A 156 10.09 -8.06 -27.02
CA GLU A 156 8.69 -7.63 -27.16
C GLU A 156 8.43 -6.44 -26.22
N GLU A 157 7.98 -5.31 -26.77
CA GLU A 157 7.53 -4.19 -25.93
C GLU A 157 6.18 -4.50 -25.28
N ILE A 158 6.12 -4.34 -23.96
CA ILE A 158 4.89 -4.58 -23.20
C ILE A 158 3.94 -3.40 -23.37
N SER A 159 2.69 -3.70 -23.74
CA SER A 159 1.66 -2.68 -23.93
C SER A 159 1.40 -1.88 -22.65
N LEU A 160 1.06 -0.60 -22.80
CA LEU A 160 0.76 0.31 -21.69
C LEU A 160 -0.35 -0.27 -20.79
N LEU A 161 -1.43 -0.79 -21.39
CA LEU A 161 -2.54 -1.39 -20.66
C LEU A 161 -2.07 -2.54 -19.76
N ARG A 162 -1.13 -3.36 -20.23
CA ARG A 162 -0.59 -4.47 -19.46
C ARG A 162 0.22 -3.98 -18.26
N PHE A 163 1.02 -2.92 -18.42
CA PHE A 163 1.71 -2.30 -17.28
C PHE A 163 0.75 -1.67 -16.25
N ILE A 164 -0.31 -1.00 -16.72
CA ILE A 164 -1.34 -0.43 -15.84
C ILE A 164 -1.96 -1.51 -14.95
N LEU A 165 -2.12 -2.73 -15.48
CA LEU A 165 -2.66 -3.87 -14.75
C LEU A 165 -1.62 -4.64 -13.91
N PHE A 166 -0.33 -4.60 -14.23
CA PHE A 166 0.66 -5.35 -13.46
C PHE A 166 0.76 -4.90 -11.99
N PRO A 167 0.95 -5.80 -11.01
CA PRO A 167 1.10 -5.46 -9.60
C PRO A 167 2.52 -4.92 -9.26
N THR A 168 3.05 -4.02 -10.08
CA THR A 168 4.35 -3.35 -9.90
C THR A 168 4.23 -1.84 -10.07
N MET A 169 5.02 -1.08 -9.33
CA MET A 169 5.05 0.39 -9.41
C MET A 169 6.08 0.91 -10.40
N CYS A 170 7.10 0.12 -10.74
CA CYS A 170 8.24 0.56 -11.53
C CYS A 170 8.12 0.07 -12.97
N TYR A 171 7.96 0.99 -13.92
CA TYR A 171 8.01 0.69 -15.35
C TYR A 171 9.37 0.14 -15.80
N GLN A 172 9.32 -0.90 -16.63
CA GLN A 172 10.43 -1.57 -17.30
C GLN A 172 9.97 -1.91 -18.73
N GLN A 173 10.91 -2.01 -19.66
CA GLN A 173 10.62 -2.39 -21.04
C GLN A 173 10.23 -3.87 -21.14
N GLU A 174 10.89 -4.71 -20.33
CA GLU A 174 10.63 -6.14 -20.24
C GLU A 174 10.28 -6.53 -18.81
N TYR A 175 9.41 -7.51 -18.67
CA TYR A 175 9.07 -8.14 -17.39
C TYR A 175 9.08 -9.66 -17.55
N PRO A 176 9.36 -10.42 -16.48
CA PRO A 176 9.26 -11.86 -16.52
C PRO A 176 7.78 -12.24 -16.62
N VAL A 177 7.44 -12.99 -17.68
CA VAL A 177 6.06 -13.42 -17.98
C VAL A 177 5.95 -14.93 -17.81
N ALA A 178 4.93 -15.40 -17.10
CA ALA A 178 4.64 -16.82 -16.95
C ALA A 178 4.12 -17.42 -18.27
N ALA A 179 4.37 -18.71 -18.53
CA ALA A 179 3.98 -19.37 -19.79
C ALA A 179 2.44 -19.51 -19.94
N SER A 180 1.72 -19.70 -18.85
CA SER A 180 0.27 -19.89 -18.84
C SER A 180 -0.35 -19.35 -17.55
N VAL A 181 -1.68 -19.23 -17.53
CA VAL A 181 -2.47 -18.86 -16.36
C VAL A 181 -2.91 -20.13 -15.64
N SER A 182 -2.58 -20.25 -14.35
CA SER A 182 -3.03 -21.31 -13.47
C SER A 182 -4.46 -21.04 -12.98
N LYS A 183 -5.45 -21.64 -13.65
CA LYS A 183 -6.88 -21.54 -13.27
C LYS A 183 -7.13 -21.95 -11.82
N TYR A 184 -6.36 -22.92 -11.31
CA TYR A 184 -6.43 -23.36 -9.92
C TYR A 184 -6.06 -22.22 -8.95
N MET A 185 -4.94 -21.52 -9.19
CA MET A 185 -4.51 -20.41 -8.34
C MET A 185 -5.50 -19.26 -8.38
N VAL A 186 -6.00 -18.90 -9.58
CA VAL A 186 -7.06 -17.89 -9.75
C VAL A 186 -8.28 -18.25 -8.90
N CYS A 187 -8.74 -19.50 -8.98
CA CYS A 187 -9.89 -19.98 -8.20
C CYS A 187 -9.63 -19.88 -6.69
N MET A 188 -8.46 -20.32 -6.21
CA MET A 188 -8.11 -20.26 -4.79
C MET A 188 -8.06 -18.82 -4.28
N TYR A 189 -7.45 -17.90 -5.03
CA TYR A 189 -7.43 -16.49 -4.64
C TYR A 189 -8.84 -15.88 -4.58
N LEU A 190 -9.70 -16.18 -5.55
CA LEU A 190 -11.09 -15.71 -5.55
C LEU A 190 -11.89 -16.25 -4.35
N LEU A 191 -11.72 -17.53 -4.01
CA LEU A 191 -12.38 -18.15 -2.85
C LEU A 191 -11.90 -17.58 -1.52
N MET A 192 -10.63 -17.18 -1.41
CA MET A 192 -10.07 -16.56 -0.20
C MET A 192 -10.47 -15.09 -0.03
N LEU A 193 -10.80 -14.39 -1.11
CA LEU A 193 -11.03 -12.95 -1.09
C LEU A 193 -12.23 -12.54 -0.23
N LEU A 194 -13.38 -13.19 -0.41
CA LEU A 194 -14.60 -12.85 0.33
C LEU A 194 -14.47 -13.07 1.85
N PRO A 195 -14.00 -14.23 2.34
CA PRO A 195 -13.76 -14.42 3.78
C PRO A 195 -12.79 -13.41 4.39
N LEU A 196 -11.74 -13.02 3.65
CA LEU A 196 -10.78 -12.03 4.12
C LEU A 196 -11.35 -10.61 4.17
N ILE A 197 -12.17 -10.22 3.19
CA ILE A 197 -12.89 -8.93 3.20
C ILE A 197 -13.80 -8.87 4.43
N LEU A 198 -14.62 -9.90 4.64
CA LEU A 198 -15.57 -9.96 5.76
C LEU A 198 -14.87 -9.94 7.11
N PHE A 199 -13.81 -10.74 7.27
CA PHE A 199 -13.06 -10.80 8.52
C PHE A 199 -12.33 -9.50 8.81
N THR A 200 -11.70 -8.87 7.80
CA THR A 200 -11.04 -7.57 7.95
C THR A 200 -12.04 -6.49 8.34
N TYR A 201 -13.21 -6.47 7.69
CA TYR A 201 -14.31 -5.56 8.03
C TYR A 201 -14.81 -5.78 9.47
N TYR A 202 -15.01 -7.03 9.87
CA TYR A 202 -15.42 -7.37 11.23
C TYR A 202 -14.41 -6.90 12.29
N CYS A 203 -13.12 -7.06 12.02
CA CYS A 203 -12.06 -6.60 12.92
C CYS A 203 -12.08 -5.07 13.09
N PHE A 204 -12.11 -4.31 11.99
CA PHE A 204 -12.00 -2.84 12.06
C PHE A 204 -13.33 -2.13 12.31
N SER A 205 -14.35 -2.38 11.49
CA SER A 205 -15.62 -1.65 11.51
C SER A 205 -16.54 -2.07 12.64
N ILE A 206 -16.39 -3.28 13.17
CA ILE A 206 -17.24 -3.79 14.26
C ILE A 206 -16.46 -3.83 15.57
N LYS A 207 -15.42 -4.66 15.68
CA LYS A 207 -14.72 -4.88 16.96
C LYS A 207 -13.89 -3.69 17.41
N CYS A 208 -13.00 -3.20 16.56
CA CYS A 208 -12.17 -2.04 16.87
C CYS A 208 -13.03 -0.78 17.09
N TYR A 209 -14.07 -0.59 16.28
CA TYR A 209 -15.02 0.51 16.49
C TYR A 209 -15.72 0.42 17.85
N PHE A 210 -16.26 -0.74 18.20
CA PHE A 210 -16.95 -0.97 19.47
C PHE A 210 -16.03 -0.73 20.67
N PHE A 211 -14.89 -1.42 20.73
CA PHE A 211 -13.97 -1.30 21.86
C PHE A 211 -13.30 0.07 21.91
N GLY A 212 -13.02 0.70 20.77
CA GLY A 212 -12.51 2.06 20.74
C GLY A 212 -13.50 3.07 21.34
N ASN A 213 -14.80 2.93 21.07
CA ASN A 213 -15.82 3.75 21.73
C ASN A 213 -15.94 3.47 23.23
N CYS A 214 -15.83 2.21 23.66
CA CYS A 214 -15.75 1.86 25.08
C CYS A 214 -14.55 2.51 25.74
N PHE A 215 -13.37 2.49 25.11
CA PHE A 215 -12.14 3.08 25.63
C PHE A 215 -12.27 4.58 25.85
N TRP A 216 -12.92 5.31 24.93
CA TRP A 216 -13.13 6.75 25.08
C TRP A 216 -14.16 7.12 26.15
N LYS A 217 -15.05 6.18 26.53
CA LYS A 217 -15.94 6.36 27.68
C LYS A 217 -15.23 6.05 28.99
N GLU A 218 -14.56 4.90 29.05
CA GLU A 218 -13.86 4.39 30.23
C GLU A 218 -12.56 3.69 29.81
N PRO A 219 -11.40 4.36 29.91
CA PRO A 219 -10.14 3.78 29.47
C PRO A 219 -9.66 2.72 30.46
N THR A 220 -9.77 1.46 30.07
CA THR A 220 -9.28 0.30 30.85
C THR A 220 -8.23 -0.49 30.06
N VAL A 221 -7.30 -1.13 30.79
CA VAL A 221 -6.27 -1.98 30.19
C VAL A 221 -6.89 -3.14 29.41
N ASP A 222 -7.95 -3.75 29.93
CA ASP A 222 -8.68 -4.83 29.25
C ASP A 222 -9.24 -4.37 27.88
N THR A 223 -9.88 -3.19 27.84
CA THR A 223 -10.40 -2.64 26.58
C THR A 223 -9.27 -2.35 25.60
N TYR A 224 -8.15 -1.82 26.07
CA TYR A 224 -6.98 -1.59 25.23
C TYR A 224 -6.40 -2.89 24.64
N ILE A 225 -6.27 -3.95 25.45
CA ILE A 225 -5.81 -5.27 24.99
C ILE A 225 -6.74 -5.84 23.93
N LYS A 226 -8.07 -5.68 24.10
CA LYS A 226 -9.05 -6.09 23.08
C LYS A 226 -8.88 -5.30 21.78
N ILE A 227 -8.68 -3.99 21.84
CA ILE A 227 -8.38 -3.18 20.65
C ILE A 227 -7.10 -3.67 19.99
N PHE A 228 -6.02 -3.86 20.77
CA PHE A 228 -4.75 -4.37 20.29
C PHE A 228 -4.92 -5.70 19.53
N MET A 229 -5.61 -6.67 20.13
CA MET A 229 -5.83 -7.98 19.53
C MET A 229 -6.61 -7.88 18.21
N TRP A 230 -7.78 -7.23 18.22
CA TRP A 230 -8.62 -7.12 17.02
C TRP A 230 -7.98 -6.27 15.93
N CYS A 231 -7.25 -5.21 16.29
CA CYS A 231 -6.54 -4.36 15.35
C CYS A 231 -5.44 -5.14 14.63
N ASN A 232 -4.64 -5.93 15.35
CA ASN A 232 -3.57 -6.72 14.75
C ASN A 232 -4.10 -7.85 13.86
N LEU A 233 -5.19 -8.51 14.28
CA LEU A 233 -5.88 -9.48 13.44
C LEU A 233 -6.37 -8.83 12.13
N GLY A 234 -6.96 -7.63 12.21
CA GLY A 234 -7.39 -6.87 11.04
C GLY A 234 -6.24 -6.44 10.13
N TRP A 235 -5.11 -6.01 10.69
CA TRP A 235 -3.92 -5.64 9.90
C TRP A 235 -3.31 -6.84 9.18
N ILE A 236 -3.18 -7.98 9.85
CA ILE A 236 -2.65 -9.21 9.24
C ILE A 236 -3.62 -9.72 8.16
N SER A 237 -4.92 -9.74 8.43
CA SER A 237 -5.92 -10.16 7.43
C SER A 237 -5.93 -9.24 6.22
N GLY A 238 -5.84 -7.92 6.44
CA GLY A 238 -5.71 -6.94 5.36
C GLY A 238 -4.41 -7.10 4.56
N PHE A 239 -3.29 -7.39 5.24
CA PHE A 239 -2.01 -7.67 4.58
C PHE A 239 -2.11 -8.89 3.67
N ILE A 240 -2.66 -10.01 4.17
CA ILE A 240 -2.89 -11.23 3.39
C ILE A 240 -3.85 -10.94 2.22
N MET A 241 -4.94 -10.22 2.48
CA MET A 241 -5.91 -9.86 1.44
C MET A 241 -5.26 -9.09 0.28
N VAL A 242 -4.40 -8.11 0.57
CA VAL A 242 -3.80 -7.25 -0.46
C VAL A 242 -2.56 -7.87 -1.10
N PHE A 243 -1.54 -8.19 -0.32
CA PHE A 243 -0.21 -8.56 -0.84
C PHE A 243 -0.13 -10.00 -1.31
N ILE A 244 -0.95 -10.87 -0.73
CA ILE A 244 -0.96 -12.30 -1.03
C ILE A 244 -2.07 -12.61 -2.02
N VAL A 245 -3.32 -12.32 -1.67
CA VAL A 245 -4.48 -12.73 -2.48
C VAL A 245 -4.68 -11.80 -3.67
N PHE A 246 -4.84 -10.49 -3.45
CA PHE A 246 -5.18 -9.57 -4.53
C PHE A 246 -4.03 -9.38 -5.53
N PHE A 247 -2.80 -9.14 -5.07
CA PHE A 247 -1.63 -9.06 -5.95
C PHE A 247 -1.28 -10.41 -6.58
N GLY A 248 -1.46 -11.52 -5.85
CA GLY A 248 -1.32 -12.87 -6.40
C GLY A 248 -2.29 -13.10 -7.57
N LEU A 249 -3.58 -12.82 -7.37
CA LEU A 249 -4.62 -12.90 -8.40
C LEU A 249 -4.29 -12.03 -9.62
N LEU A 250 -3.93 -10.76 -9.38
CA LEU A 250 -3.60 -9.83 -10.46
C LEU A 250 -2.36 -10.29 -11.23
N SER A 251 -1.35 -10.83 -10.53
CA SER A 251 -0.16 -11.38 -11.16
C SER A 251 -0.46 -12.61 -12.02
N GLU A 252 -1.36 -13.49 -11.56
CA GLU A 252 -1.76 -14.69 -12.27
C GLU A 252 -2.54 -14.35 -13.55
N ILE A 253 -3.58 -13.51 -13.44
CA ILE A 253 -4.41 -13.10 -14.58
C ILE A 253 -3.58 -12.36 -15.65
N THR A 254 -2.63 -11.53 -15.22
CA THR A 254 -1.77 -10.76 -16.15
C THR A 254 -0.51 -11.52 -16.61
N ARG A 255 -0.31 -12.75 -16.10
CA ARG A 255 0.90 -13.58 -16.28
C ARG A 255 2.19 -12.88 -15.83
N PHE A 256 2.10 -11.98 -14.85
CA PHE A 256 3.25 -11.30 -14.26
C PHE A 256 3.96 -12.24 -13.27
N ASN A 257 5.23 -12.55 -13.53
CA ASN A 257 5.97 -13.57 -12.79
C ASN A 257 6.85 -13.01 -11.66
N ASP A 258 7.05 -11.69 -11.58
CA ASP A 258 7.82 -11.07 -10.49
C ASP A 258 6.94 -10.87 -9.24
N ARG A 259 6.77 -11.94 -8.45
CA ARG A 259 5.88 -11.96 -7.28
C ARG A 259 6.52 -11.48 -5.98
N SER A 260 7.59 -10.69 -6.07
CA SER A 260 8.32 -10.18 -4.92
C SER A 260 7.68 -8.91 -4.33
N PHE A 261 6.43 -9.03 -3.86
CA PHE A 261 5.64 -7.88 -3.36
C PHE A 261 6.07 -7.38 -1.98
N PHE A 262 6.55 -8.30 -1.13
CA PHE A 262 7.04 -8.06 0.22
C PHE A 262 8.16 -9.07 0.55
N GLU A 263 8.87 -8.82 1.64
CA GLU A 263 9.88 -9.72 2.23
C GLU A 263 9.49 -10.01 3.69
N ALA A 264 10.27 -10.83 4.41
CA ALA A 264 10.05 -11.15 5.83
C ALA A 264 10.21 -9.90 6.74
N TRP A 265 9.18 -9.05 6.75
CA TRP A 265 9.12 -7.78 7.47
C TRP A 265 8.88 -7.96 8.97
N TRP A 266 8.32 -9.10 9.38
CA TRP A 266 8.14 -9.47 10.78
C TRP A 266 9.47 -9.71 11.50
N ASN A 267 10.51 -10.13 10.76
CA ASN A 267 11.89 -10.28 11.27
C ASN A 267 12.79 -9.13 10.75
N ALA A 268 12.31 -7.90 10.85
CA ALA A 268 13.02 -6.73 10.38
C ALA A 268 13.37 -5.79 11.54
N SER A 269 14.54 -5.15 11.46
CA SER A 269 14.82 -3.95 12.25
C SER A 269 13.99 -2.77 11.73
N VAL A 270 13.78 -1.75 12.56
CA VAL A 270 12.98 -0.55 12.21
C VAL A 270 13.43 0.05 10.89
N SER A 271 14.75 0.20 10.71
CA SER A 271 15.37 0.73 9.49
C SER A 271 15.10 -0.08 8.21
N ASN A 272 14.81 -1.38 8.34
CA ASN A 272 14.56 -2.29 7.24
C ASN A 272 13.06 -2.66 7.10
N TYR A 273 12.24 -2.43 8.12
CA TYR A 273 10.82 -2.77 8.14
C TYR A 273 10.10 -2.21 6.91
N TRP A 274 10.21 -0.89 6.68
CA TRP A 274 9.56 -0.22 5.56
C TRP A 274 10.06 -0.65 4.17
N ARG A 275 11.28 -1.21 4.08
CA ARG A 275 11.78 -1.81 2.83
C ARG A 275 11.11 -3.15 2.55
N LYS A 276 10.91 -3.95 3.59
CA LYS A 276 10.40 -5.32 3.49
C LYS A 276 8.87 -5.41 3.46
N TRP A 277 8.17 -4.48 4.12
CA TRP A 277 6.70 -4.48 4.21
C TRP A 277 6.02 -4.31 2.85
N ASN A 278 6.42 -3.29 2.10
CA ASN A 278 5.89 -3.00 0.76
C ASN A 278 7.05 -2.74 -0.20
N SER A 279 7.60 -3.82 -0.76
CA SER A 279 8.76 -3.79 -1.64
C SER A 279 8.49 -2.98 -2.91
N GLN A 280 7.24 -2.96 -3.40
CA GLN A 280 6.87 -2.25 -4.62
C GLN A 280 6.99 -0.74 -4.46
N VAL A 281 6.41 -0.19 -3.39
CA VAL A 281 6.54 1.24 -3.06
C VAL A 281 7.99 1.59 -2.71
N HIS A 282 8.68 0.73 -1.96
CA HIS A 282 10.09 0.95 -1.64
C HIS A 282 10.98 1.06 -2.88
N ARG A 283 10.83 0.16 -3.86
CA ARG A 283 11.58 0.19 -5.12
C ARG A 283 11.29 1.46 -5.91
N TRP A 284 10.03 1.88 -5.95
CA TRP A 284 9.64 3.12 -6.61
C TRP A 284 10.31 4.35 -5.97
N ILE A 285 10.22 4.47 -4.64
CA ILE A 285 10.85 5.57 -3.89
C ILE A 285 12.36 5.56 -4.10
N LYS A 286 12.98 4.39 -4.02
CA LYS A 286 14.43 4.24 -4.22
C LYS A 286 14.85 4.71 -5.61
N ARG A 287 14.11 4.31 -6.66
CA ARG A 287 14.43 4.62 -8.06
C ARG A 287 14.21 6.10 -8.39
N HIS A 288 13.03 6.63 -8.07
CA HIS A 288 12.56 7.90 -8.60
C HIS A 288 12.77 9.09 -7.65
N VAL A 289 12.85 8.83 -6.34
CA VAL A 289 13.00 9.89 -5.32
C VAL A 289 14.40 9.87 -4.74
N HIS A 290 14.79 8.78 -4.07
CA HIS A 290 16.05 8.70 -3.34
C HIS A 290 17.27 8.94 -4.25
N ARG A 291 17.39 8.19 -5.34
CA ARG A 291 18.50 8.36 -6.29
C ARG A 291 18.55 9.77 -6.89
N ALA A 292 17.41 10.39 -7.17
CA ALA A 292 17.35 11.76 -7.68
C ALA A 292 17.87 12.77 -6.64
N LEU A 293 17.54 12.60 -5.36
CA LEU A 293 18.05 13.45 -4.28
C LEU A 293 19.57 13.28 -4.09
N ILE A 294 20.07 12.03 -4.13
CA ILE A 294 21.51 11.75 -4.02
C ILE A 294 22.28 12.37 -5.19
N LYS A 295 21.77 12.29 -6.42
CA LYS A 295 22.35 12.94 -7.61
C LYS A 295 22.44 14.47 -7.46
N LYS A 296 21.60 15.07 -6.61
CA LYS A 296 21.64 16.51 -6.25
C LYS A 296 22.50 16.81 -5.01
N ASN A 297 23.40 15.90 -4.63
CA ASN A 297 24.29 16.02 -3.47
C ASN A 297 23.55 16.18 -2.12
N ILE A 298 22.29 15.74 -2.03
CA ILE A 298 21.56 15.70 -0.75
C ILE A 298 22.05 14.50 0.07
N THR A 299 22.32 14.70 1.35
CA THR A 299 22.81 13.62 2.24
C THR A 299 21.79 12.48 2.35
N VAL A 300 22.27 11.26 2.63
CA VAL A 300 21.40 10.08 2.84
C VAL A 300 20.40 10.32 3.98
N ARG A 301 20.82 11.00 5.05
CA ARG A 301 19.95 11.34 6.19
C ARG A 301 18.84 12.30 5.78
N SER A 302 19.18 13.41 5.13
CA SER A 302 18.19 14.39 4.66
C SER A 302 17.25 13.76 3.64
N SER A 303 17.76 12.93 2.73
CA SER A 303 16.93 12.20 1.77
C SER A 303 15.91 11.29 2.44
N ARG A 304 16.31 10.53 3.47
CA ARG A 304 15.38 9.71 4.27
C ARG A 304 14.31 10.56 4.94
N ILE A 305 14.69 11.68 5.58
CA ILE A 305 13.73 12.60 6.23
C ILE A 305 12.72 13.11 5.21
N THR A 306 13.18 13.64 4.07
CA THR A 306 12.31 14.13 3.01
C THR A 306 11.34 13.06 2.51
N ILE A 307 11.81 11.83 2.31
CA ILE A 307 10.97 10.70 1.86
C ILE A 307 9.86 10.43 2.87
N PHE A 308 10.15 10.37 4.17
CA PHE A 308 9.14 10.10 5.19
C PHE A 308 8.14 11.27 5.36
N LEU A 309 8.59 12.52 5.22
CA LEU A 309 7.71 13.68 5.25
C LEU A 309 6.74 13.71 4.05
N VAL A 310 7.25 13.50 2.84
CA VAL A 310 6.42 13.41 1.63
C VAL A 310 5.48 12.21 1.72
N SER A 311 5.97 11.07 2.20
CA SER A 311 5.14 9.89 2.44
C SER A 311 4.03 10.19 3.45
N GLY A 312 4.31 10.93 4.51
CA GLY A 312 3.31 11.36 5.49
C GLY A 312 2.20 12.22 4.87
N LEU A 313 2.53 13.15 3.97
CA LEU A 313 1.52 13.95 3.27
C LEU A 313 0.61 13.08 2.41
N VAL A 314 1.18 12.09 1.71
CA VAL A 314 0.41 11.13 0.91
C VAL A 314 -0.47 10.25 1.79
N HIS A 315 0.02 9.79 2.94
CA HIS A 315 -0.78 9.01 3.87
C HIS A 315 -1.92 9.86 4.44
N GLU A 316 -1.66 11.09 4.89
CA GLU A 316 -2.72 12.01 5.34
C GLU A 316 -3.77 12.25 4.25
N TYR A 317 -3.37 12.40 2.98
CA TYR A 317 -4.33 12.49 1.88
C TYR A 317 -5.19 11.22 1.72
N ILE A 318 -4.57 10.04 1.78
CA ILE A 318 -5.27 8.77 1.56
C ILE A 318 -6.22 8.45 2.73
N ILE A 319 -5.72 8.44 3.97
CA ILE A 319 -6.45 8.01 5.18
C ILE A 319 -7.05 9.16 5.99
N GLY A 320 -6.79 10.42 5.60
CA GLY A 320 -7.20 11.61 6.36
C GLY A 320 -8.70 11.65 6.62
N ASP A 321 -9.54 11.26 5.66
CA ASP A 321 -10.99 11.24 5.87
C ASP A 321 -11.42 10.34 7.04
N VAL A 322 -10.84 9.13 7.14
CA VAL A 322 -11.10 8.19 8.25
C VAL A 322 -10.51 8.70 9.56
N LEU A 323 -9.40 9.44 9.50
CA LEU A 323 -8.75 10.06 10.66
C LEU A 323 -9.21 11.49 10.95
N LYS A 324 -10.25 11.97 10.24
CA LYS A 324 -10.85 13.31 10.36
C LYS A 324 -9.85 14.45 10.11
N TYR A 325 -8.89 14.24 9.22
CA TYR A 325 -7.86 15.19 8.77
C TYR A 325 -7.09 15.88 9.92
N ARG A 326 -6.80 15.12 10.98
CA ARG A 326 -6.10 15.63 12.18
C ARG A 326 -4.58 15.69 12.02
N GLY A 327 -4.03 15.39 10.83
CA GLY A 327 -2.58 15.32 10.61
C GLY A 327 -1.93 14.04 11.16
N ILE A 328 -2.72 13.07 11.62
CA ILE A 328 -2.21 11.86 12.27
C ILE A 328 -1.57 10.90 11.27
N GLY A 329 -2.08 10.83 10.03
CA GLY A 329 -1.43 10.10 8.95
C GLY A 329 -0.05 10.69 8.62
N PHE A 330 0.05 12.01 8.60
CA PHE A 330 1.34 12.70 8.43
C PHE A 330 2.30 12.43 9.60
N LEU A 331 1.84 12.65 10.83
CA LEU A 331 2.66 12.52 12.04
C LEU A 331 3.13 11.07 12.25
N SER A 332 2.28 10.08 11.98
CA SER A 332 2.62 8.66 12.10
C SER A 332 3.76 8.24 11.16
N MET A 333 3.83 8.81 9.96
CA MET A 333 4.92 8.55 9.02
C MET A 333 6.15 9.42 9.30
N ALA A 334 5.97 10.68 9.69
CA ALA A 334 7.07 11.59 10.02
C ALA A 334 7.85 11.13 11.26
N SER A 335 7.16 10.53 12.24
CA SER A 335 7.77 10.03 13.49
C SER A 335 8.63 8.78 13.31
N GLN A 336 8.59 8.13 12.14
CA GLN A 336 9.37 6.92 11.86
C GLN A 336 10.88 7.13 11.92
N VAL A 337 11.37 8.29 11.47
CA VAL A 337 12.81 8.60 11.50
C VAL A 337 13.32 8.87 12.93
N PRO A 338 12.62 9.69 13.75
CA PRO A 338 12.89 9.77 15.19
C PRO A 338 12.82 8.41 15.90
N LEU A 339 11.81 7.60 15.61
CA LEU A 339 11.62 6.29 16.22
C LEU A 339 12.79 5.33 15.92
N ASP A 340 13.22 5.25 14.66
CA ASP A 340 14.41 4.47 14.27
C ASP A 340 15.68 4.95 15.00
N SER A 341 15.83 6.27 15.14
CA SER A 341 16.96 6.85 15.87
C SER A 341 16.91 6.52 17.36
N PHE A 342 15.72 6.62 17.98
CA PHE A 342 15.50 6.30 19.38
C PHE A 342 15.76 4.83 19.69
N ILE A 343 15.24 3.91 18.87
CA ILE A 343 15.43 2.47 19.05
C ILE A 343 16.90 2.09 18.86
N LYS A 344 17.62 2.71 17.91
CA LYS A 344 19.07 2.52 17.76
C LYS A 344 19.87 3.03 18.94
N LEU A 345 19.50 4.19 19.48
CA LEU A 345 20.10 4.70 20.71
C LEU A 345 19.86 3.71 21.86
N GLY A 346 18.61 3.31 22.14
CA GLY A 346 18.32 2.34 23.20
C GLY A 346 19.04 0.99 23.02
N ASN A 347 19.25 0.53 21.78
CA ASN A 347 20.01 -0.68 21.50
C ASN A 347 21.47 -0.59 21.95
N ASN A 348 22.09 0.58 21.86
CA ASN A 348 23.47 0.78 22.33
C ASN A 348 23.59 0.67 23.86
N TRP A 349 22.48 0.85 24.59
CA TRP A 349 22.47 0.88 26.06
C TRP A 349 22.03 -0.48 26.63
N VAL A 350 21.01 -1.11 26.04
CA VAL A 350 20.33 -2.29 26.61
C VAL A 350 20.40 -3.52 25.70
N LYS A 351 21.06 -3.45 24.53
CA LYS A 351 21.08 -4.53 23.50
C LYS A 351 19.67 -5.06 23.21
N LEU A 352 18.79 -4.14 22.83
CA LEU A 352 17.39 -4.41 22.55
C LEU A 352 17.22 -5.30 21.32
N ASN A 353 16.46 -6.40 21.46
CA ASN A 353 16.03 -7.17 20.29
C ASN A 353 15.15 -6.27 19.38
N GLN A 354 15.68 -5.95 18.20
CA GLN A 354 15.06 -5.03 17.25
C GLN A 354 13.71 -5.54 16.72
N GLU A 355 13.53 -6.85 16.62
CA GLU A 355 12.29 -7.47 16.13
C GLU A 355 11.15 -7.28 17.14
N ILE A 356 11.46 -7.48 18.43
CA ILE A 356 10.53 -7.24 19.53
C ILE A 356 10.21 -5.75 19.62
N ALA A 357 11.21 -4.88 19.47
CA ALA A 357 11.04 -3.43 19.51
C ALA A 357 10.11 -2.92 18.39
N VAL A 358 10.30 -3.42 17.17
CA VAL A 358 9.44 -3.14 16.00
C VAL A 358 8.02 -3.63 16.27
N THR A 359 7.88 -4.88 16.70
CA THR A 359 6.57 -5.46 17.02
C THR A 359 5.86 -4.63 18.08
N PHE A 360 6.53 -4.25 19.16
CA PHE A 360 5.93 -3.43 20.21
C PHE A 360 5.55 -2.03 19.70
N ALA A 361 6.46 -1.33 19.02
CA ALA A 361 6.20 0.02 18.53
C ALA A 361 5.05 0.08 17.51
N PHE A 362 5.02 -0.83 16.53
CA PHE A 362 4.02 -0.83 15.47
C PHE A 362 2.71 -1.51 15.90
N ASN A 363 2.79 -2.69 16.49
CA ASN A 363 1.60 -3.52 16.73
C ASN A 363 0.95 -3.19 18.06
N PHE A 364 1.73 -2.93 19.11
CA PHE A 364 1.19 -2.62 20.44
C PHE A 364 0.76 -1.17 20.53
N ILE A 365 1.60 -0.22 20.08
CA ILE A 365 1.33 1.21 20.22
C ILE A 365 0.69 1.79 18.94
N GLY A 366 1.38 1.70 17.81
CA GLY A 366 1.04 2.45 16.59
C GLY A 366 -0.34 2.11 16.03
N ALA A 367 -0.59 0.83 15.74
CA ALA A 367 -1.83 0.39 15.13
C ALA A 367 -3.07 0.65 16.02
N PRO A 368 -3.06 0.32 17.32
CA PRO A 368 -4.16 0.68 18.22
C PRO A 368 -4.36 2.19 18.37
N ALA A 369 -3.29 2.99 18.38
CA ALA A 369 -3.40 4.45 18.44
C ALA A 369 -4.14 5.01 17.21
N LEU A 370 -3.86 4.50 16.01
CA LEU A 370 -4.57 4.92 14.78
C LEU A 370 -6.07 4.59 14.85
N VAL A 371 -6.42 3.40 15.37
CA VAL A 371 -7.82 3.01 15.60
C VAL A 371 -8.49 3.93 16.61
N LEU A 372 -7.84 4.21 17.74
CA LEU A 372 -8.39 5.10 18.77
C LEU A 372 -8.66 6.49 18.22
N VAL A 373 -7.75 7.03 17.41
CA VAL A 373 -7.94 8.33 16.75
C VAL A 373 -9.14 8.31 15.79
N SER A 374 -9.33 7.25 15.00
CA SER A 374 -10.43 7.19 14.03
C SER A 374 -11.80 7.27 14.71
N VAL A 375 -11.95 6.62 15.87
CA VAL A 375 -13.19 6.66 16.68
C VAL A 375 -13.26 7.84 17.65
N MET A 376 -12.16 8.56 17.86
CA MET A 376 -12.10 9.64 18.85
C MET A 376 -13.16 10.73 18.55
N PRO A 377 -13.95 11.16 19.55
CA PRO A 377 -14.96 12.21 19.40
C PRO A 377 -14.40 13.48 18.74
N ARG A 378 -15.20 14.16 17.92
CA ARG A 378 -14.74 15.40 17.25
C ARG A 378 -14.40 16.49 18.28
N ASP A 379 -15.15 16.55 19.36
CA ASP A 379 -15.05 17.57 20.41
C ASP A 379 -13.98 17.25 21.48
N PHE A 380 -13.21 16.17 21.31
CA PHE A 380 -12.22 15.76 22.31
C PHE A 380 -11.12 16.81 22.53
N PHE A 381 -10.64 17.45 21.45
CA PHE A 381 -9.67 18.54 21.54
C PHE A 381 -10.29 19.93 21.73
N SER A 382 -11.62 20.06 21.56
CA SER A 382 -12.31 21.24 22.07
C SER A 382 -12.42 21.08 23.58
N LEU A 383 -11.31 21.32 24.26
CA LEU A 383 -11.32 21.74 25.65
C LEU A 383 -12.37 22.85 25.72
N LYS A 384 -13.50 22.56 26.38
CA LYS A 384 -14.30 23.61 26.99
C LYS A 384 -13.31 24.37 27.86
N MET A 385 -12.87 25.53 27.38
CA MET A 385 -12.42 26.60 28.25
C MET A 385 -13.61 26.86 29.17
N LYS A 386 -13.58 26.24 30.33
CA LYS A 386 -14.51 26.45 31.42
C LYS A 386 -13.73 27.01 32.57
#